data_AF-A0A1H7PP33-F1
#
_entry.id   AF-A0A1H7PP33-F1
#
_cell.length_a   1.000
_cell.length_b   1.000
_cell.length_c   1.000
_cell.angle_alpha   90.00
_cell.angle_beta   90.00
_cell.angle_gamma   90.00
#
_symmetry.space_group_name_H-M   'P 1'
#
loop_
_entity.id
_entity.type
_entity.pdbx_description
1 polymer ?
#
loop_
_entity_poly.entity_id
_entity_poly.type
_entity_poly.pdbx_seq_one_letter_code
_entity_poly.pdbx_strand_id
1 'polypeptide(L)' 'MVATIDRLMAGYFPLGDLTDIAWTMALEFDHSAYDCFYIALARHIDSYLITADERMLRKFSATAHADRIIHLADWKP' A
#
# COMPACT_ATOMS: atom_id res chain seq x y z
N MET A 1 11.00 22.34 -13.79
CA MET A 1 10.91 22.38 -12.32
C MET A 1 9.50 21.94 -11.95
N VAL A 2 9.38 20.71 -11.43
CA VAL A 2 8.21 20.06 -10.78
C VAL A 2 6.81 20.58 -11.13
N ALA A 3 6.35 20.39 -12.38
CA ALA A 3 4.92 20.50 -12.73
C ALA A 3 4.23 19.12 -12.83
N THR A 4 5.02 18.04 -12.74
CA THR A 4 4.57 16.67 -13.01
C THR A 4 3.99 15.97 -11.77
N ILE A 5 4.42 16.35 -10.56
CA ILE A 5 3.97 15.70 -9.32
C ILE A 5 2.49 16.01 -9.02
N ASP A 6 2.03 17.22 -9.30
CA ASP A 6 0.63 17.62 -9.05
C ASP A 6 -0.38 16.82 -9.89
N ARG A 7 0.05 16.22 -11.01
CA ARG A 7 -0.79 15.30 -11.80
C ARG A 7 -0.78 13.85 -11.31
N LEU A 8 0.14 13.51 -10.41
CA LEU A 8 0.33 12.15 -9.91
C LEU A 8 -0.23 11.96 -8.49
N MET A 9 -0.47 13.03 -7.73
CA MET A 9 -1.01 12.94 -6.38
C MET A 9 -2.49 13.30 -6.36
N ALA A 10 -3.35 12.29 -6.19
CA ALA A 10 -4.80 12.48 -6.05
C ALA A 10 -5.19 13.17 -4.71
N GLY A 11 -4.29 13.21 -3.73
CA GLY A 11 -4.50 13.86 -2.43
C GLY A 11 -3.54 13.35 -1.35
N TYR A 12 -3.68 13.90 -0.13
CA TYR A 12 -3.01 13.43 1.07
C TYR A 12 -4.01 12.70 1.98
N PHE A 13 -3.59 11.59 2.57
CA PHE A 13 -4.38 10.87 3.57
C PHE A 13 -3.72 10.98 4.96
N PRO A 14 -4.46 11.36 6.01
CA PRO A 14 -3.94 11.36 7.38
C PRO A 14 -3.71 9.93 7.87
N LEU A 15 -2.62 9.71 8.62
CA LEU A 15 -2.23 8.38 9.09
C LEU A 15 -2.96 7.92 10.36
N GLY A 16 -3.68 8.82 11.04
CA GLY A 16 -4.27 8.54 12.36
C GLY A 16 -5.17 7.30 12.35
N ASP A 17 -6.14 7.26 11.44
CA ASP A 17 -7.10 6.14 11.34
C ASP A 17 -6.48 4.84 10.82
N LEU A 18 -5.22 4.89 10.37
CA LEU A 18 -4.48 3.75 9.80
C LEU A 18 -3.42 3.19 10.76
N THR A 19 -3.09 3.91 11.82
CA THR A 19 -1.91 3.61 12.65
C THR A 19 -2.03 2.24 13.32
N ASP A 20 -3.16 1.96 13.96
CA ASP A 20 -3.36 0.69 14.67
C ASP A 20 -3.27 -0.50 13.71
N ILE A 21 -3.98 -0.43 12.57
CA ILE A 21 -4.01 -1.55 11.61
C ILE A 21 -2.66 -1.73 10.91
N ALA A 22 -1.97 -0.65 10.54
CA ALA A 22 -0.65 -0.73 9.92
C ALA A 22 0.39 -1.28 10.90
N TRP A 23 0.30 -0.92 12.18
CA TRP A 23 1.21 -1.42 13.21
C TRP A 23 0.96 -2.90 13.52
N THR A 24 -0.31 -3.32 13.65
CA THR A 24 -0.66 -4.73 13.80
C THR A 24 -0.12 -5.57 12.64
N MET A 25 -0.29 -5.10 11.40
CA MET A 25 0.26 -5.78 10.23
C MET A 25 1.79 -5.83 10.24
N ALA A 26 2.46 -4.75 10.63
CA ALA A 26 3.91 -4.71 10.70
C ALA A 26 4.47 -5.76 11.65
N LEU A 27 3.82 -5.95 12.80
CA LEU A 27 4.16 -6.97 13.79
C LEU A 27 3.81 -8.38 13.32
N GLU A 28 2.59 -8.58 12.81
CA GLU A 28 2.10 -9.88 12.35
C GLU A 28 2.94 -10.43 11.20
N PHE A 29 3.25 -9.57 10.23
CA PHE A 29 3.97 -9.96 9.05
C PHE A 29 5.47 -9.76 9.18
N ASP A 30 6.03 -9.14 10.23
CA ASP A 30 7.46 -8.77 10.27
C ASP A 30 7.87 -8.02 8.98
N HIS A 31 7.20 -6.88 8.78
CA HIS A 31 7.39 -6.00 7.63
C HIS A 31 7.39 -4.54 8.06
N SER A 32 7.94 -3.64 7.24
CA SER A 32 8.07 -2.24 7.66
C SER A 32 6.68 -1.62 7.90
N ALA A 33 6.55 -0.83 8.96
CA ALA A 33 5.30 -0.13 9.23
C ALA A 33 4.92 0.82 8.08
N TYR A 34 5.92 1.44 7.44
CA TYR A 34 5.73 2.31 6.27
C TYR A 34 5.05 1.58 5.11
N ASP A 35 5.50 0.37 4.80
CA ASP A 35 4.91 -0.48 3.77
C ASP A 35 3.49 -0.91 4.15
N CYS A 36 3.26 -1.23 5.43
CA CYS A 36 1.94 -1.60 5.93
C CYS A 36 0.93 -0.45 5.87
N PHE A 37 1.37 0.81 5.97
CA PHE A 37 0.47 1.97 5.81
C PHE A 37 -0.16 2.04 4.41
N TYR A 38 0.57 1.67 3.36
CA TYR A 38 0.01 1.66 2.01
C TYR A 38 -1.06 0.57 1.81
N ILE A 39 -0.84 -0.61 2.39
CA ILE A 39 -1.83 -1.69 2.34
C ILE A 39 -3.05 -1.34 3.20
N ALA A 40 -2.82 -0.76 4.39
CA ALA A 40 -3.89 -0.27 5.25
C ALA A 40 -4.74 0.81 4.55
N LEU A 41 -4.09 1.78 3.90
CA LEU A 41 -4.77 2.81 3.13
C LEU A 41 -5.60 2.21 1.99
N ALA A 42 -5.01 1.32 1.18
CA ALA A 42 -5.71 0.66 0.08
C ALA A 42 -6.99 -0.05 0.57
N ARG A 43 -6.95 -0.69 1.73
CA ARG A 43 -8.14 -1.27 2.36
C ARG A 43 -9.14 -0.23 2.85
N HIS A 44 -8.65 0.84 3.49
CA HIS A 44 -9.49 1.89 4.07
C HIS A 44 -10.33 2.62 3.01
N ILE A 45 -9.77 2.85 1.82
CA ILE A 45 -10.44 3.55 0.72
C ILE A 45 -11.05 2.59 -0.33
N ASP A 46 -11.11 1.30 -0.03
CA ASP A 46 -11.56 0.24 -0.94
C ASP A 46 -10.93 0.30 -2.35
N SER A 47 -9.59 0.39 -2.38
CA SER A 47 -8.79 0.48 -3.60
C SER A 47 -7.69 -0.59 -3.61
N TYR A 48 -6.73 -0.44 -4.53
CA TYR A 48 -5.58 -1.32 -4.71
C TYR A 48 -4.29 -0.54 -4.47
N LEU A 49 -3.30 -1.20 -3.86
CA LEU A 49 -1.93 -0.74 -3.82
C LEU A 49 -1.21 -1.21 -5.10
N ILE A 50 -0.83 -0.27 -5.96
CA ILE A 50 0.03 -0.55 -7.11
C ILE A 50 1.47 -0.25 -6.70
N THR A 51 2.36 -1.24 -6.77
CA THR A 51 3.76 -1.09 -6.34
C THR A 51 4.73 -1.85 -7.25
N ALA A 52 5.94 -1.32 -7.39
CA ALA A 52 7.06 -2.03 -8.03
C ALA A 52 7.88 -2.86 -7.01
N ASP A 53 7.52 -2.84 -5.73
CA ASP A 53 8.22 -3.61 -4.71
C ASP A 53 7.80 -5.10 -4.71
N GLU A 54 8.60 -5.91 -5.39
CA GLU A 54 8.41 -7.35 -5.41
C GLU A 54 8.58 -8.03 -4.04
N ARG A 55 9.35 -7.43 -3.11
CA ARG A 55 9.52 -8.01 -1.77
C ARG A 55 8.19 -7.97 -1.03
N MET A 56 7.45 -6.87 -1.13
CA MET A 56 6.10 -6.74 -0.57
C MET A 56 5.16 -7.78 -1.19
N LEU A 57 5.12 -7.89 -2.53
CA LEU A 57 4.27 -8.88 -3.22
C LEU A 57 4.54 -10.31 -2.74
N ARG A 58 5.81 -10.72 -2.66
CA ARG A 58 6.17 -12.04 -2.14
C ARG A 58 5.74 -12.22 -0.70
N LYS A 59 5.95 -11.21 0.15
CA LYS A 59 5.63 -11.25 1.59
C LYS A 59 4.13 -11.43 1.84
N PHE A 60 3.29 -10.75 1.07
CA PHE A 60 1.83 -10.75 1.26
C PHE A 60 1.08 -11.74 0.36
N SER A 61 1.74 -12.44 -0.55
CA SER A 61 1.14 -13.35 -1.54
C SER A 61 0.23 -14.45 -0.96
N ALA A 62 0.51 -14.93 0.25
CA ALA A 62 -0.27 -15.97 0.94
C ALA A 62 -1.17 -15.42 2.04
N THR A 63 -1.46 -14.12 2.01
CA THR A 63 -2.28 -13.43 3.03
C THR A 63 -3.60 -12.96 2.45
N ALA A 64 -4.54 -12.58 3.31
CA ALA A 64 -5.79 -11.94 2.91
C ALA A 64 -5.61 -10.55 2.28
N HIS A 65 -4.37 -10.06 2.13
CA HIS A 65 -4.05 -8.78 1.49
C HIS A 65 -3.57 -8.94 0.04
N ALA A 66 -3.34 -10.17 -0.43
CA ALA A 66 -2.76 -10.42 -1.74
C ALA A 66 -3.63 -9.86 -2.89
N ASP A 67 -4.95 -9.88 -2.72
CA ASP A 67 -5.94 -9.35 -3.67
C ASP A 67 -5.92 -7.81 -3.79
N ARG A 68 -5.28 -7.13 -2.84
CA ARG A 68 -5.19 -5.66 -2.78
C ARG A 68 -3.83 -5.11 -3.23
N ILE A 69 -2.90 -5.96 -3.66
CA ILE A 69 -1.55 -5.53 -4.07
C ILE A 69 -1.33 -5.96 -5.52
N ILE A 70 -1.11 -4.98 -6.40
CA ILE A 70 -0.89 -5.18 -7.83
C ILE A 70 0.55 -4.79 -8.15
N HIS A 71 1.27 -5.66 -8.84
CA HIS A 71 2.58 -5.31 -9.34
C HIS A 71 2.44 -4.24 -10.44
N LEU A 72 3.30 -3.22 -10.41
CA LEU A 72 3.23 -2.09 -11.35
C LEU A 72 3.23 -2.53 -12.83
N ALA A 73 3.96 -3.60 -13.17
CA ALA A 73 4.00 -4.10 -14.55
C ALA A 73 2.71 -4.80 -15.00
N ASP A 74 1.86 -5.23 -14.07
CA ASP A 74 0.60 -5.93 -14.34
C ASP A 74 -0.62 -5.00 -14.32
N TRP A 75 -0.46 -3.77 -13.81
CA TRP A 75 -1.54 -2.79 -13.74
C TRP A 75 -1.93 -2.25 -15.13
N LYS A 76 -3.24 -2.06 -15.35
CA LYS A 76 -3.83 -1.51 -16.57
C LYS A 76 -4.80 -0.37 -16.21
N PRO A 77 -4.77 0.78 -16.92
CA PRO A 77 -5.68 1.91 -16.68
C PRO A 77 -7.15 1.61 -16.99
#